data_AF-A0A4S8LHV6-F1
#
_entry.id   AF-A0A4S8LHV6-F1
#
_cell.length_a   1.000
_cell.length_b   1.000
_cell.length_c   1.000
_cell.angle_alpha   90.00
_cell.angle_beta   90.00
_cell.angle_gamma   90.00
#
_symmetry.space_group_name_H-M   'P 1'
#
loop_
_entity.id
_entity.type
_entity.pdbx_description
1 polymer ?
#
loop_
_entity_poly.entity_id
_entity_poly.type
_entity_poly.pdbx_seq_one_letter_code
_entity_poly.pdbx_strand_id
1 'polypeptide(L)'
;MYSIPRYGRKYTGPSLFAATSSYRSPTLGDGWAYLVPSESYKEHLSTHTKEEDMSNCSGFAAMFLANLKNVKGLRVSGVGGVCCGRHRVWRGNGLGDLQRGERYANMDFVFWSSIRGEEYLCIVVSYDIACQWSRNFWARMDALDPSIKIQYTTRGIVFMTHGEVVEEGWAQSNKAAAQTKEMGPGTQAMTLDDIFGFCNWQTIQNLDFKRFDTGLEKALSRKVLNDWEQLVKDWEEDHSRLCPYEISEGEKIENFFKKMQLKLAEDEHEKLACGEAVHSSSLCLFVVQGIELQEAQRSLELFILTNKSLTPSQQLEVQKRRSSLLKRIQQFRSIQALLMPRLSDVLSP
;
A
#
# COMPACT_ATOMS: atom_id res chain seq x y z
N MET A 1 -13.20 36.52 -25.32
CA MET A 1 -11.79 36.94 -25.20
C MET A 1 -11.67 37.75 -23.92
N TYR A 2 -11.29 37.12 -22.81
CA TYR A 2 -10.99 37.83 -21.56
C TYR A 2 -9.66 37.30 -21.02
N SER A 3 -8.65 38.13 -21.17
CA SER A 3 -7.26 37.95 -20.73
C SER A 3 -7.16 38.24 -19.23
N ILE A 4 -6.75 37.24 -18.46
CA ILE A 4 -6.44 37.39 -17.03
C ILE A 4 -4.95 37.81 -16.90
N PRO A 5 -4.61 38.86 -16.13
CA PRO A 5 -3.25 39.39 -16.07
C PRO A 5 -2.31 38.46 -15.30
N ARG A 6 -1.14 38.16 -15.89
CA ARG A 6 -0.03 37.52 -15.20
C ARG A 6 0.62 38.53 -14.25
N TYR A 7 0.30 38.47 -12.96
CA TYR A 7 1.11 39.13 -11.94
C TYR A 7 2.42 38.34 -11.74
N GLY A 8 3.45 38.74 -12.49
CA GLY A 8 4.81 38.30 -12.25
C GLY A 8 5.42 39.03 -11.05
N ARG A 9 5.39 38.40 -9.87
CA ARG A 9 6.38 38.74 -8.83
C ARG A 9 7.66 37.97 -9.15
N LYS A 10 8.68 38.68 -9.66
CA LYS A 10 10.05 38.20 -9.63
C LYS A 10 10.51 38.16 -8.17
N TYR A 11 10.41 36.99 -7.54
CA TYR A 11 11.09 36.74 -6.26
C TYR A 11 12.57 36.51 -6.57
N THR A 12 13.41 37.52 -6.30
CA THR A 12 14.88 37.43 -6.34
C THR A 12 15.44 37.21 -4.94
N GLY A 13 15.00 36.15 -4.27
CA GLY A 13 15.56 35.68 -3.00
C GLY A 13 15.83 34.17 -3.09
N PRO A 14 16.77 33.61 -2.30
CA PRO A 14 17.02 32.18 -2.30
C PRO A 14 15.70 31.45 -2.00
N SER A 15 15.34 30.49 -2.87
CA SER A 15 14.10 29.72 -2.76
C SER A 15 14.01 29.12 -1.36
N LEU A 16 13.07 29.60 -0.54
CA LEU A 16 12.80 29.15 0.82
C LEU A 16 12.50 27.63 0.92
N PHE A 17 12.23 26.97 -0.20
CA PHE A 17 11.91 25.55 -0.29
C PHE A 17 13.12 24.62 -0.50
N ALA A 18 14.30 25.15 -0.87
CA ALA A 18 15.49 24.33 -1.10
C ALA A 18 16.12 23.75 0.20
N ALA A 19 15.64 24.14 1.38
CA ALA A 19 16.29 23.90 2.66
C ALA A 19 15.42 23.15 3.70
N THR A 20 14.44 22.36 3.29
CA THR A 20 13.75 21.44 4.21
C THR A 20 14.57 20.16 4.39
N SER A 21 15.14 19.99 5.58
CA SER A 21 15.82 18.76 6.01
C SER A 21 14.79 17.70 6.43
N SER A 22 15.20 16.43 6.49
CA SER A 22 14.39 15.35 7.07
C SER A 22 13.94 15.67 8.50
N TYR A 23 14.74 16.41 9.26
CA TYR A 23 14.36 16.92 10.58
C TYR A 23 13.16 17.89 10.55
N ARG A 24 13.06 18.74 9.53
CA ARG A 24 11.95 19.71 9.39
C ARG A 24 10.73 19.14 8.67
N SER A 25 10.86 17.96 8.05
CA SER A 25 9.82 17.24 7.34
C SER A 25 10.04 15.74 7.57
N PRO A 26 9.75 15.24 8.78
CA PRO A 26 9.93 13.83 9.11
C PRO A 26 8.87 12.98 8.42
N THR A 27 9.26 11.77 8.00
CA THR A 27 8.32 10.75 7.51
C THR A 27 7.72 10.00 8.70
N LEU A 28 6.42 9.69 8.66
CA LEU A 28 5.74 8.96 9.75
C LEU A 28 6.18 7.48 9.85
N GLY A 29 6.45 6.84 8.71
CA GLY A 29 6.90 5.45 8.63
C GLY A 29 7.81 5.26 7.43
N ASP A 30 9.11 5.49 7.61
CA ASP A 30 10.08 5.35 6.52
C ASP A 30 10.19 3.88 6.08
N GLY A 31 9.97 3.63 4.78
CA GLY A 31 9.96 2.28 4.24
C GLY A 31 8.77 1.40 4.67
N TRP A 32 7.70 1.96 5.23
CA TRP A 32 6.53 1.16 5.69
C TRP A 32 5.51 0.87 4.59
N ALA A 33 5.60 1.56 3.45
CA ALA A 33 4.66 1.45 2.35
C ALA A 33 5.38 1.20 1.01
N TYR A 34 5.30 2.12 0.04
CA TYR A 34 5.76 1.88 -1.32
C TYR A 34 7.19 2.32 -1.55
N LEU A 35 7.62 3.41 -0.90
CA LEU A 35 9.00 3.87 -0.98
C LEU A 35 9.95 2.94 -0.22
N VAL A 36 11.18 2.80 -0.73
CA VAL A 36 12.27 2.14 -0.02
C VAL A 36 12.70 2.95 1.21
N PRO A 37 13.24 2.29 2.26
CA PRO A 37 13.72 3.01 3.44
C PRO A 37 14.82 4.01 3.08
N SER A 38 14.59 5.27 3.43
CA SER A 38 15.34 6.40 2.89
C SER A 38 16.79 6.46 3.34
N GLU A 39 17.11 6.01 4.55
CA GLU A 39 18.47 6.02 5.11
C GLU A 39 19.37 5.00 4.40
N SER A 40 18.96 3.73 4.40
CA SER A 40 19.69 2.65 3.70
C SER A 40 19.81 2.92 2.21
N TYR A 41 18.78 3.50 1.59
CA TYR A 41 18.82 3.83 0.17
C TYR A 41 19.82 4.94 -0.13
N LYS A 42 19.89 5.99 0.70
CA LYS A 42 20.89 7.07 0.53
C LYS A 42 22.31 6.57 0.77
N GLU A 43 22.50 5.71 1.78
CA GLU A 43 23.79 5.09 2.05
C GLU A 43 24.26 4.27 0.85
N HIS A 44 23.41 3.41 0.32
CA HIS A 44 23.67 2.63 -0.90
C HIS A 44 24.02 3.52 -2.09
N LEU A 45 23.23 4.57 -2.35
CA LEU A 45 23.51 5.46 -3.48
C LEU A 45 24.82 6.24 -3.30
N SER A 46 25.22 6.55 -2.06
CA SER A 46 26.46 7.28 -1.77
C SER A 46 27.71 6.48 -2.13
N THR A 47 27.68 5.16 -1.89
CA THR A 47 28.80 4.25 -2.19
C THR A 47 28.94 3.98 -3.70
N HIS A 48 27.86 4.10 -4.46
CA HIS A 48 27.82 3.85 -5.91
C HIS A 48 27.88 5.13 -6.77
N THR A 49 28.28 6.28 -6.19
CA THR A 49 28.27 7.59 -6.88
C THR A 49 29.18 7.71 -8.10
N LYS A 50 30.20 6.84 -8.23
CA LYS A 50 31.22 6.86 -9.30
C LYS A 50 30.98 5.86 -10.43
N GLU A 51 29.95 5.02 -10.31
CA GLU A 51 29.64 4.03 -11.32
C GLU A 51 28.96 4.72 -12.52
N GLU A 52 29.57 4.60 -13.69
CA GLU A 52 28.96 5.05 -14.94
C GLU A 52 28.22 3.87 -15.58
N ASP A 53 26.91 4.02 -15.73
CA ASP A 53 26.10 3.07 -16.47
C ASP A 53 26.39 3.22 -17.97
N MET A 54 27.30 2.37 -18.47
CA MET A 54 27.66 2.38 -19.88
C MET A 54 26.52 1.78 -20.71
N SER A 55 25.83 2.63 -21.48
CA SER A 55 24.86 2.17 -22.46
C SER A 55 25.56 1.73 -23.75
N ASN A 56 25.48 0.45 -24.09
CA ASN A 56 25.98 -0.08 -25.36
C ASN A 56 24.90 -0.09 -26.46
N CYS A 57 23.68 0.36 -26.13
CA CYS A 57 22.55 0.43 -27.05
C CYS A 57 22.39 1.85 -27.61
N SER A 58 22.50 1.99 -28.94
CA SER A 58 22.49 3.28 -29.65
C SER A 58 21.18 4.07 -29.49
N GLY A 59 20.03 3.40 -29.31
CA GLY A 59 18.74 4.07 -29.11
C GLY A 59 18.58 4.72 -27.73
N PHE A 60 19.18 4.14 -26.69
CA PHE A 60 18.97 4.57 -25.30
C PHE A 60 19.87 5.76 -24.91
N ALA A 61 21.05 5.88 -25.52
CA ALA A 61 21.97 6.99 -25.30
C ALA A 61 21.33 8.37 -25.61
N ALA A 62 20.44 8.44 -26.59
CA ALA A 62 19.73 9.67 -26.96
C ALA A 62 18.68 10.08 -25.91
N MET A 63 17.93 9.12 -25.34
CA MET A 63 16.97 9.35 -24.26
C MET A 63 17.66 9.75 -22.95
N PHE A 64 18.77 9.11 -22.61
CA PHE A 64 19.58 9.45 -21.44
C PHE A 64 20.05 10.91 -21.46
N LEU A 65 20.55 11.38 -22.62
CA LEU A 65 20.97 12.77 -22.81
C LEU A 65 19.81 13.78 -22.79
N ALA A 66 18.60 13.36 -23.17
CA ALA A 66 17.41 14.20 -23.10
C ALA A 66 16.92 14.39 -21.65
N ASN A 67 16.96 13.33 -20.84
CA ASN A 67 16.54 13.36 -19.42
C ASN A 67 17.47 14.21 -18.54
N LEU A 68 18.74 14.39 -18.92
CA LEU A 68 19.70 15.22 -18.19
C LEU A 68 19.52 16.74 -18.38
N LYS A 69 18.71 17.19 -19.35
CA LYS A 69 18.70 18.61 -19.77
C LYS A 69 18.00 19.59 -18.80
N ASN A 70 17.26 19.12 -17.78
CA ASN A 70 16.45 20.01 -16.91
C ASN A 70 16.55 19.73 -15.40
N VAL A 71 17.65 19.13 -14.91
CA VAL A 71 17.74 18.64 -13.51
C VAL A 71 18.55 19.53 -12.57
N LYS A 72 19.12 20.65 -13.05
CA LYS A 72 19.95 21.54 -12.21
C LYS A 72 19.11 22.22 -11.13
N GLY A 73 19.43 21.96 -9.87
CA GLY A 73 18.80 22.60 -8.70
C GLY A 73 17.67 21.80 -8.04
N LEU A 74 17.29 20.64 -8.59
CA LEU A 74 16.29 19.75 -8.02
C LEU A 74 16.94 18.67 -7.16
N ARG A 75 16.28 18.32 -6.05
CA ARG A 75 16.71 17.21 -5.16
C ARG A 75 16.39 15.84 -5.76
N VAL A 76 15.26 15.75 -6.45
CA VAL A 76 14.72 14.53 -7.06
C VAL A 76 14.35 14.87 -8.50
N SER A 77 14.79 14.04 -9.44
CA SER A 77 14.55 14.17 -10.88
C SER A 77 13.35 13.36 -11.36
N GLY A 78 12.98 12.32 -10.62
CA GLY A 78 11.92 11.38 -10.96
C GLY A 78 11.78 10.31 -9.87
N VAL A 79 10.90 9.34 -10.09
CA VAL A 79 10.70 8.18 -9.21
C VAL A 79 10.81 6.92 -10.06
N GLY A 80 11.70 6.01 -9.70
CA GLY A 80 11.82 4.68 -10.27
C GLY A 80 10.93 3.70 -9.51
N GLY A 81 10.40 2.69 -10.19
CA GLY A 81 9.42 1.81 -9.57
C GLY A 81 9.36 0.37 -10.10
N VAL A 82 8.89 -0.52 -9.25
CA VAL A 82 8.63 -1.94 -9.53
C VAL A 82 7.17 -2.24 -9.22
N CYS A 83 6.47 -2.76 -10.22
CA CYS A 83 5.09 -3.21 -10.09
C CYS A 83 4.97 -4.71 -10.40
N CYS A 84 3.92 -5.33 -9.88
CA CYS A 84 3.55 -6.69 -10.21
C CYS A 84 2.93 -6.72 -11.62
N GLY A 85 3.62 -7.30 -12.59
CA GLY A 85 3.09 -7.43 -13.96
C GLY A 85 1.78 -8.21 -14.07
N ARG A 86 1.49 -9.10 -13.11
CA ARG A 86 0.24 -9.90 -13.08
C ARG A 86 -0.97 -9.12 -12.59
N HIS A 87 -0.81 -8.41 -11.47
CA HIS A 87 -1.92 -7.75 -10.77
C HIS A 87 -1.94 -6.24 -11.00
N ARG A 88 -0.92 -5.69 -11.67
CA ARG A 88 -0.76 -4.25 -11.95
C ARG A 88 -0.71 -3.37 -10.70
N VAL A 89 -0.22 -3.93 -9.59
CA VAL A 89 -0.06 -3.20 -8.31
C VAL A 89 1.40 -2.86 -8.08
N TRP A 90 1.66 -1.66 -7.57
CA TRP A 90 2.97 -1.26 -7.09
C TRP A 90 3.38 -2.11 -5.89
N ARG A 91 4.62 -2.58 -5.88
CA ARG A 91 5.16 -3.42 -4.80
C ARG A 91 5.44 -2.57 -3.56
N GLY A 92 5.29 -3.16 -2.37
CA GLY A 92 5.84 -2.59 -1.14
C GLY A 92 7.36 -2.46 -1.25
N ASN A 93 7.91 -1.35 -0.77
CA ASN A 93 9.30 -0.94 -1.00
C ASN A 93 9.75 -1.03 -2.48
N GLY A 94 8.81 -0.90 -3.41
CA GLY A 94 9.03 -0.98 -4.84
C GLY A 94 9.27 0.37 -5.50
N LEU A 95 9.40 1.47 -4.76
CA LEU A 95 9.62 2.81 -5.32
C LEU A 95 10.87 3.46 -4.73
N GLY A 96 11.58 4.25 -5.53
CA GLY A 96 12.73 5.02 -5.07
C GLY A 96 12.91 6.32 -5.84
N ASP A 97 13.28 7.38 -5.12
CA ASP A 97 13.64 8.65 -5.73
C ASP A 97 14.87 8.48 -6.65
N LEU A 98 14.82 9.13 -7.81
CA LEU A 98 15.91 9.25 -8.76
C LEU A 98 16.59 10.60 -8.58
N GLN A 99 17.91 10.64 -8.37
CA GLN A 99 18.62 11.89 -8.10
C GLN A 99 19.08 12.56 -9.40
N ARG A 100 19.50 11.77 -10.39
CA ARG A 100 20.01 12.24 -11.68
C ARG A 100 19.58 11.29 -12.80
N GLY A 101 18.27 11.12 -12.92
CA GLY A 101 17.68 10.10 -13.78
C GLY A 101 17.88 8.69 -13.20
N GLU A 102 17.40 7.71 -13.96
CA GLU A 102 17.51 6.30 -13.62
C GLU A 102 18.95 5.80 -13.76
N ARG A 103 19.40 5.03 -12.77
CA ARG A 103 20.69 4.35 -12.76
C ARG A 103 20.54 2.92 -12.28
N TYR A 104 21.50 2.07 -12.59
CA TYR A 104 21.52 0.69 -12.11
C TYR A 104 21.52 0.63 -10.58
N ALA A 105 22.30 1.46 -9.89
CA ALA A 105 22.29 1.52 -8.43
C ALA A 105 20.90 1.84 -7.84
N ASN A 106 20.11 2.70 -8.51
CA ASN A 106 18.74 3.01 -8.09
C ASN A 106 17.85 1.76 -8.26
N MET A 107 17.83 1.19 -9.46
CA MET A 107 16.93 0.08 -9.78
C MET A 107 17.31 -1.23 -9.10
N ASP A 108 18.59 -1.49 -8.88
CA ASP A 108 19.09 -2.65 -8.14
C ASP A 108 18.54 -2.66 -6.70
N PHE A 109 18.64 -1.52 -6.01
CA PHE A 109 18.17 -1.39 -4.62
C PHE A 109 16.65 -1.48 -4.53
N VAL A 110 15.93 -0.79 -5.43
CA VAL A 110 14.46 -0.80 -5.46
C VAL A 110 13.95 -2.20 -5.79
N PHE A 111 14.52 -2.85 -6.80
CA PHE A 111 14.16 -4.21 -7.17
C PHE A 111 14.39 -5.18 -6.02
N TRP A 112 15.59 -5.17 -5.42
CA TRP A 112 15.88 -6.02 -4.26
C TRP A 112 14.91 -5.76 -3.10
N SER A 113 14.73 -4.49 -2.73
CA SER A 113 13.84 -4.12 -1.61
C SER A 113 12.42 -4.65 -1.84
N SER A 114 11.96 -4.60 -3.09
CA SER A 114 10.61 -5.05 -3.46
C SER A 114 10.41 -6.56 -3.41
N ILE A 115 11.48 -7.37 -3.42
CA ILE A 115 11.40 -8.84 -3.37
C ILE A 115 11.98 -9.42 -2.07
N ARG A 116 12.48 -8.57 -1.17
CA ARG A 116 13.04 -8.99 0.11
C ARG A 116 11.96 -9.61 0.99
N GLY A 117 12.22 -10.80 1.53
CA GLY A 117 11.30 -11.49 2.43
C GLY A 117 10.15 -12.21 1.71
N GLU A 118 10.22 -12.31 0.38
CA GLU A 118 9.18 -12.88 -0.46
C GLU A 118 9.72 -14.11 -1.21
N GLU A 119 8.93 -15.17 -1.25
CA GLU A 119 9.30 -16.44 -1.87
C GLU A 119 8.52 -16.67 -3.17
N TYR A 120 9.23 -16.58 -4.30
CA TYR A 120 8.72 -16.84 -5.64
C TYR A 120 9.35 -18.11 -6.21
N LEU A 121 8.60 -18.85 -7.01
CA LEU A 121 9.18 -19.95 -7.79
C LEU A 121 10.05 -19.43 -8.94
N CYS A 122 9.65 -18.31 -9.55
CA CYS A 122 10.35 -17.65 -10.64
C CYS A 122 9.89 -16.19 -10.73
N ILE A 123 10.83 -15.27 -10.93
CA ILE A 123 10.59 -13.85 -11.16
C ILE A 123 10.91 -13.54 -12.61
N VAL A 124 9.93 -13.00 -13.33
CA VAL A 124 10.11 -12.49 -14.68
C VAL A 124 10.20 -10.97 -14.61
N VAL A 125 11.37 -10.42 -14.91
CA VAL A 125 11.61 -8.98 -14.96
C VAL A 125 11.40 -8.49 -16.38
N SER A 126 10.35 -7.70 -16.58
CA SER A 126 10.16 -6.93 -17.80
C SER A 126 10.70 -5.52 -17.60
N TYR A 127 11.65 -5.11 -18.44
CA TYR A 127 12.28 -3.79 -18.35
C TYR A 127 12.84 -3.37 -19.72
N ASP A 128 12.70 -2.10 -20.08
CA ASP A 128 13.08 -1.56 -21.39
C ASP A 128 14.59 -1.71 -21.68
N ILE A 129 15.41 -1.66 -20.64
CA ILE A 129 16.85 -1.95 -20.71
C ILE A 129 17.23 -3.27 -20.03
N ALA A 130 16.29 -4.23 -19.91
CA ALA A 130 16.55 -5.56 -19.35
C ALA A 130 17.78 -6.24 -19.96
N CYS A 131 17.99 -6.08 -21.28
CA CYS A 131 19.14 -6.65 -21.99
C CYS A 131 20.49 -6.04 -21.55
N GLN A 132 20.51 -4.79 -21.12
CA GLN A 132 21.71 -4.12 -20.61
C GLN A 132 21.88 -4.37 -19.11
N TRP A 133 20.78 -4.22 -18.36
CA TRP A 133 20.74 -4.37 -16.91
C TRP A 133 21.14 -5.78 -16.45
N SER A 134 20.69 -6.81 -17.18
CA SER A 134 20.94 -8.23 -16.85
C SER A 134 22.40 -8.68 -16.96
N ARG A 135 23.23 -8.02 -17.79
CA ARG A 135 24.60 -8.48 -18.11
C ARG A 135 25.48 -8.65 -16.88
N ASN A 136 25.44 -7.66 -15.99
CA ASN A 136 26.21 -7.64 -14.75
C ASN A 136 25.31 -7.72 -13.52
N PHE A 137 24.04 -8.09 -13.69
CA PHE A 137 23.06 -8.09 -12.61
C PHE A 137 23.55 -8.90 -11.40
N TRP A 138 23.95 -10.16 -11.61
CA TRP A 138 24.41 -11.02 -10.51
C TRP A 138 25.64 -10.48 -9.79
N ALA A 139 26.62 -9.95 -10.54
CA ALA A 139 27.79 -9.33 -9.94
C ALA A 139 27.43 -8.09 -9.09
N ARG A 140 26.46 -7.28 -9.54
CA ARG A 140 25.96 -6.14 -8.76
C ARG A 140 25.19 -6.61 -7.53
N MET A 141 24.36 -7.64 -7.66
CA MET A 141 23.62 -8.21 -6.54
C MET A 141 24.55 -8.84 -5.47
N ASP A 142 25.65 -9.46 -5.89
CA ASP A 142 26.68 -10.00 -4.99
C ASP A 142 27.50 -8.88 -4.31
N ALA A 143 27.59 -7.72 -4.96
CA ALA A 143 28.28 -6.53 -4.45
C ALA A 143 27.38 -5.60 -3.62
N LEU A 144 26.06 -5.87 -3.56
CA LEU A 144 25.17 -5.20 -2.61
C LEU A 144 25.65 -5.46 -1.18
N ASP A 145 25.18 -4.63 -0.24
CA ASP A 145 25.49 -4.78 1.19
C ASP A 145 25.39 -6.27 1.60
N PRO A 146 26.38 -6.87 2.30
CA PRO A 146 26.35 -8.29 2.64
C PRO A 146 25.12 -8.77 3.46
N SER A 147 24.39 -7.84 4.09
CA SER A 147 23.09 -8.09 4.73
C SER A 147 21.95 -8.30 3.73
N ILE A 148 22.13 -7.84 2.49
CA ILE A 148 21.26 -8.02 1.32
C ILE A 148 21.66 -9.34 0.64
N LYS A 149 20.92 -10.41 0.93
CA LYS A 149 21.11 -11.71 0.26
C LYS A 149 19.97 -12.01 -0.69
N ILE A 150 20.29 -12.22 -1.96
CA ILE A 150 19.33 -12.69 -2.96
C ILE A 150 19.22 -14.20 -2.87
N GLN A 151 18.00 -14.68 -2.68
CA GLN A 151 17.69 -16.11 -2.53
C GLN A 151 17.51 -16.82 -3.89
N TYR A 152 17.57 -16.06 -4.98
CA TYR A 152 17.32 -16.55 -6.33
C TYR A 152 18.63 -16.83 -7.07
N THR A 153 18.61 -17.82 -7.96
CA THR A 153 19.72 -18.13 -8.87
C THR A 153 19.42 -17.64 -10.28
N THR A 154 20.35 -17.84 -11.21
CA THR A 154 20.19 -17.51 -12.64
C THR A 154 18.97 -18.14 -13.30
N ARG A 155 18.41 -19.22 -12.74
CA ARG A 155 17.16 -19.85 -13.20
C ARG A 155 15.91 -19.29 -12.53
N GLY A 156 16.06 -18.63 -11.38
CA GLY A 156 14.97 -18.06 -10.60
C GLY A 156 14.58 -16.64 -11.02
N ILE A 157 15.47 -15.91 -11.72
CA ILE A 157 15.17 -14.58 -12.28
C ILE A 157 15.43 -14.60 -13.79
N VAL A 158 14.39 -14.30 -14.56
CA VAL A 158 14.42 -14.26 -16.03
C VAL A 158 14.15 -12.84 -16.50
N PHE A 159 14.96 -12.34 -17.43
CA PHE A 159 14.86 -10.99 -17.96
C PHE A 159 14.19 -10.98 -19.33
N MET A 160 13.25 -10.06 -19.53
CA MET A 160 12.52 -9.86 -20.78
C MET A 160 12.52 -8.37 -21.15
N THR A 161 12.63 -8.08 -22.45
CA THR A 161 12.71 -6.70 -22.97
C THR A 161 11.35 -6.09 -23.32
N HIS A 162 10.24 -6.80 -23.08
CA HIS A 162 8.92 -6.35 -23.52
C HIS A 162 7.84 -6.63 -22.48
N GLY A 163 7.18 -5.56 -22.02
CA GLY A 163 6.01 -5.64 -21.15
C GLY A 163 5.26 -4.31 -21.10
N GLU A 164 4.30 -4.14 -22.02
CA GLU A 164 3.41 -2.97 -22.15
C GLU A 164 2.75 -2.55 -20.85
N VAL A 165 2.46 -3.52 -19.97
CA VAL A 165 1.79 -3.30 -18.68
C VAL A 165 2.61 -2.39 -17.74
N VAL A 166 3.93 -2.41 -17.86
CA VAL A 166 4.83 -1.58 -17.04
C VAL A 166 4.80 -0.11 -17.53
N GLU A 167 4.68 0.11 -18.84
CA GLU A 167 4.70 1.44 -19.48
C GLU A 167 3.48 2.30 -19.12
N GLU A 168 2.30 1.69 -18.95
CA GLU A 168 1.09 2.41 -18.54
C GLU A 168 1.25 3.09 -17.17
N GLY A 169 1.96 2.43 -16.23
CA GLY A 169 2.20 2.95 -14.89
C GLY A 169 3.23 4.09 -14.85
N TRP A 170 4.23 4.05 -15.74
CA TRP A 170 5.29 5.06 -15.82
C TRP A 170 4.79 6.46 -16.17
N ALA A 171 3.76 6.56 -17.02
CA ALA A 171 3.17 7.86 -17.33
C ALA A 171 2.53 8.52 -16.09
N GLN A 172 2.00 7.73 -15.16
CA GLN A 172 1.42 8.24 -13.91
C GLN A 172 2.50 8.56 -12.87
N SER A 173 3.50 7.69 -12.70
CA SER A 173 4.60 7.92 -11.75
C SER A 173 5.38 9.19 -12.09
N ASN A 174 5.64 9.44 -13.38
CA ASN A 174 6.32 10.67 -13.83
C ASN A 174 5.52 11.93 -13.51
N LYS A 175 4.18 11.88 -13.59
CA LYS A 175 3.32 13.01 -13.19
C LYS A 175 3.36 13.22 -11.69
N ALA A 176 3.29 12.16 -10.90
CA ALA A 176 3.38 12.22 -9.45
C ALA A 176 4.72 12.84 -9.01
N ALA A 177 5.83 12.33 -9.54
CA ALA A 177 7.17 12.84 -9.26
C ALA A 177 7.31 14.33 -9.62
N ALA A 178 6.76 14.76 -10.76
CA ALA A 178 6.80 16.15 -11.19
C ALA A 178 6.00 17.09 -10.27
N GLN A 179 4.90 16.61 -9.69
CA GLN A 179 4.07 17.38 -8.75
C GLN A 179 4.71 17.48 -7.36
N THR A 180 5.42 16.44 -6.92
CA THR A 180 6.00 16.38 -5.57
C THR A 180 7.43 16.91 -5.47
N LYS A 181 8.07 17.27 -6.59
CA LYS A 181 9.50 17.68 -6.64
C LYS A 181 9.88 18.89 -5.77
N GLU A 182 8.92 19.77 -5.47
CA GLU A 182 9.13 20.98 -4.65
C GLU A 182 8.83 20.74 -3.15
N MET A 183 8.36 19.54 -2.79
CA MET A 183 7.94 19.21 -1.44
C MET A 183 9.14 18.88 -0.55
N GLY A 184 8.97 19.06 0.77
CA GLY A 184 9.94 18.55 1.74
C GLY A 184 10.01 17.02 1.72
N PRO A 185 11.12 16.41 2.15
CA PRO A 185 11.40 14.99 1.93
C PRO A 185 10.35 14.05 2.55
N GLY A 186 9.94 14.28 3.80
CA GLY A 186 8.92 13.45 4.44
C GLY A 186 7.54 13.68 3.84
N THR A 187 7.19 14.92 3.53
CA THR A 187 5.91 15.25 2.89
C THR A 187 5.83 14.67 1.48
N GLN A 188 6.91 14.76 0.70
CA GLN A 188 7.04 14.12 -0.60
C GLN A 188 6.79 12.60 -0.49
N ALA A 189 7.50 11.94 0.43
CA ALA A 189 7.39 10.50 0.60
C ALA A 189 5.96 10.07 0.92
N MET A 190 5.33 10.74 1.89
CA MET A 190 3.95 10.45 2.28
C MET A 190 2.95 10.73 1.15
N THR A 191 3.14 11.79 0.37
CA THR A 191 2.28 12.08 -0.78
C THR A 191 2.44 11.05 -1.89
N LEU A 192 3.65 10.59 -2.16
CA LEU A 192 3.86 9.50 -3.11
C LEU A 192 3.20 8.21 -2.61
N ASP A 193 3.40 7.85 -1.34
CA ASP A 193 2.75 6.66 -0.76
C ASP A 193 1.22 6.71 -0.88
N ASP A 194 0.61 7.89 -0.67
CA ASP A 194 -0.83 8.10 -0.83
C ASP A 194 -1.28 7.95 -2.30
N ILE A 195 -0.56 8.57 -3.24
CA ILE A 195 -0.86 8.47 -4.68
C ILE A 195 -0.78 7.01 -5.16
N PHE A 196 0.32 6.32 -4.84
CA PHE A 196 0.52 4.94 -5.29
C PHE A 196 -0.40 3.96 -4.53
N GLY A 197 -0.71 4.26 -3.27
CA GLY A 197 -1.73 3.56 -2.49
C GLY A 197 -3.12 3.66 -3.11
N PHE A 198 -3.50 4.85 -3.56
CA PHE A 198 -4.75 5.06 -4.28
C PHE A 198 -4.77 4.33 -5.62
N CYS A 199 -3.69 4.36 -6.41
CA CYS A 199 -3.57 3.60 -7.66
C CYS A 199 -3.77 2.08 -7.43
N ASN A 200 -3.14 1.55 -6.37
CA ASN A 200 -3.29 0.15 -5.99
C ASN A 200 -4.73 -0.16 -5.54
N TRP A 201 -5.32 0.70 -4.72
CA TRP A 201 -6.72 0.56 -4.28
C TRP A 201 -7.66 0.52 -5.48
N GLN A 202 -7.53 1.43 -6.45
CA GLN A 202 -8.36 1.41 -7.67
C GLN A 202 -8.21 0.11 -8.46
N THR A 203 -6.98 -0.41 -8.56
CA THR A 203 -6.69 -1.66 -9.27
C THR A 203 -7.31 -2.86 -8.56
N ILE A 204 -7.15 -2.94 -7.24
CA ILE A 204 -7.69 -4.01 -6.39
C ILE A 204 -9.22 -3.94 -6.37
N GLN A 205 -9.81 -2.75 -6.20
CA GLN A 205 -11.25 -2.53 -6.25
C GLN A 205 -11.87 -3.15 -7.52
N ASN A 206 -11.27 -2.88 -8.67
CA ASN A 206 -11.74 -3.39 -9.94
C ASN A 206 -11.62 -4.92 -10.10
N LEU A 207 -10.73 -5.58 -9.36
CA LEU A 207 -10.48 -7.03 -9.44
C LEU A 207 -11.26 -7.81 -8.37
N ASP A 208 -11.20 -7.38 -7.12
CA ASP A 208 -11.75 -8.11 -5.97
C ASP A 208 -13.25 -7.89 -5.81
N PHE A 209 -13.79 -6.70 -6.09
CA PHE A 209 -15.23 -6.49 -5.98
C PHE A 209 -16.01 -7.27 -7.04
N LYS A 210 -15.41 -7.52 -8.21
CA LYS A 210 -16.04 -8.42 -9.21
C LYS A 210 -16.14 -9.84 -8.70
N ARG A 211 -15.10 -10.33 -8.02
CA ARG A 211 -15.10 -11.68 -7.43
C ARG A 211 -16.04 -11.77 -6.25
N PHE A 212 -16.08 -10.73 -5.42
CA PHE A 212 -17.00 -10.61 -4.31
C PHE A 212 -18.45 -10.58 -4.78
N ASP A 213 -18.80 -9.74 -5.77
CA ASP A 213 -20.15 -9.66 -6.35
C ASP A 213 -20.58 -11.01 -6.95
N THR A 214 -19.68 -11.65 -7.71
CA THR A 214 -19.92 -13.00 -8.24
C THR A 214 -20.14 -14.03 -7.12
N GLY A 215 -19.39 -13.91 -6.02
CA GLY A 215 -19.53 -14.79 -4.85
C GLY A 215 -20.84 -14.56 -4.10
N LEU A 216 -21.22 -13.29 -3.89
CA LEU A 216 -22.49 -12.90 -3.28
C LEU A 216 -23.68 -13.38 -4.10
N GLU A 217 -23.63 -13.21 -5.42
CA GLU A 217 -24.70 -13.68 -6.30
C GLU A 217 -24.91 -15.19 -6.18
N LYS A 218 -23.82 -15.96 -6.10
CA LYS A 218 -23.89 -17.41 -5.90
C LYS A 218 -24.48 -17.78 -4.54
N ALA A 219 -24.21 -17.00 -3.50
CA ALA A 219 -24.63 -17.29 -2.13
C ALA A 219 -26.09 -16.86 -1.84
N LEU A 220 -26.51 -15.69 -2.33
CA LEU A 220 -27.77 -15.04 -1.96
C LEU A 220 -28.78 -14.91 -3.11
N SER A 221 -28.38 -15.29 -4.34
CA SER A 221 -29.10 -15.08 -5.61
C SER A 221 -29.14 -13.63 -6.11
N ARG A 222 -29.19 -13.46 -7.43
CA ARG A 222 -29.29 -12.14 -8.08
C ARG A 222 -30.55 -11.36 -7.69
N LYS A 223 -31.63 -12.05 -7.33
CA LYS A 223 -32.89 -11.41 -6.92
C LYS A 223 -32.69 -10.58 -5.65
N VAL A 224 -32.09 -11.17 -4.62
CA VAL A 224 -31.84 -10.47 -3.34
C VAL A 224 -30.92 -9.28 -3.54
N LEU A 225 -29.89 -9.43 -4.37
CA LEU A 225 -28.98 -8.32 -4.69
C LEU A 225 -29.69 -7.17 -5.40
N ASN A 226 -30.57 -7.47 -6.35
CA ASN A 226 -31.37 -6.46 -7.05
C ASN A 226 -32.35 -5.75 -6.08
N ASP A 227 -32.96 -6.49 -5.16
CA ASP A 227 -33.86 -5.92 -4.14
C ASP A 227 -33.08 -4.94 -3.23
N TRP A 228 -31.86 -5.30 -2.82
CA TRP A 228 -30.99 -4.41 -2.05
C TRP A 228 -30.52 -3.19 -2.85
N GLU A 229 -30.15 -3.37 -4.11
CA GLU A 229 -29.75 -2.27 -4.99
C GLU A 229 -30.91 -1.28 -5.20
N GLN A 230 -32.15 -1.79 -5.34
CA GLN A 230 -33.33 -0.95 -5.45
C GLN A 230 -33.62 -0.19 -4.14
N LEU A 231 -33.49 -0.85 -2.99
CA LEU A 231 -33.65 -0.20 -1.68
C LEU A 231 -32.67 0.96 -1.49
N VAL A 232 -31.40 0.78 -1.91
CA VAL A 232 -30.40 1.85 -1.85
C VAL A 232 -30.76 3.00 -2.79
N LYS A 233 -31.12 2.72 -4.05
CA LYS A 233 -31.54 3.75 -5.02
C LYS A 233 -32.74 4.54 -4.54
N ASP A 234 -33.76 3.84 -4.04
CA ASP A 234 -34.98 4.45 -3.53
C ASP A 234 -34.68 5.43 -2.37
N TRP A 235 -33.78 5.05 -1.46
CA TRP A 235 -33.38 5.90 -0.35
C TRP A 235 -32.46 7.05 -0.76
N GLU A 236 -31.53 6.82 -1.70
CA GLU A 236 -30.67 7.87 -2.26
C GLU A 236 -31.47 8.95 -3.00
N GLU A 237 -32.53 8.56 -3.71
CA GLU A 237 -33.48 9.48 -4.33
C GLU A 237 -34.34 10.21 -3.30
N ASP A 238 -34.80 9.51 -2.27
CA ASP A 238 -35.71 10.04 -1.24
C ASP A 238 -35.36 9.51 0.15
N HIS A 239 -34.68 10.35 0.93
CA HIS A 239 -34.21 9.99 2.27
C HIS A 239 -35.35 9.86 3.30
N SER A 240 -36.62 10.11 2.91
CA SER A 240 -37.79 9.80 3.74
C SER A 240 -38.25 8.34 3.62
N ARG A 241 -37.74 7.62 2.61
CA ARG A 241 -37.97 6.17 2.46
C ARG A 241 -37.14 5.39 3.48
N LEU A 242 -37.41 4.09 3.55
CA LEU A 242 -36.71 3.17 4.45
C LEU A 242 -35.19 3.27 4.24
N CYS A 243 -34.48 3.70 5.28
CA CYS A 243 -33.03 3.73 5.26
C CYS A 243 -32.47 2.29 5.36
N PRO A 244 -31.75 1.78 4.33
CA PRO A 244 -31.20 0.43 4.36
C PRO A 244 -30.08 0.25 5.40
N TYR A 245 -29.58 1.37 5.95
CA TYR A 245 -28.49 1.40 6.93
C TYR A 245 -28.99 1.56 8.37
N GLU A 246 -30.26 1.91 8.57
CA GLU A 246 -30.82 2.06 9.91
C GLU A 246 -31.47 0.77 10.40
N ILE A 247 -31.23 0.48 11.67
CA ILE A 247 -31.92 -0.59 12.39
C ILE A 247 -33.34 -0.10 12.68
N SER A 248 -34.34 -0.94 12.44
CA SER A 248 -35.77 -0.60 12.50
C SER A 248 -36.15 0.24 13.73
N GLU A 249 -36.93 1.30 13.51
CA GLU A 249 -37.35 2.22 14.58
C GLU A 249 -37.98 1.48 15.77
N GLY A 250 -37.45 1.74 16.98
CA GLY A 250 -38.00 1.25 18.24
C GLY A 250 -37.25 0.08 18.89
N GLU A 251 -36.32 -0.57 18.18
CA GLU A 251 -35.49 -1.62 18.78
C GLU A 251 -34.20 -1.04 19.37
N LYS A 252 -33.93 -1.32 20.66
CA LYS A 252 -32.64 -0.97 21.25
C LYS A 252 -31.54 -1.70 20.47
N ILE A 253 -30.51 -0.97 20.02
CA ILE A 253 -29.37 -1.49 19.25
C ILE A 253 -28.78 -2.77 19.89
N GLU A 254 -28.64 -2.79 21.21
CA GLU A 254 -28.16 -3.94 21.97
C GLU A 254 -29.01 -5.21 21.77
N ASN A 255 -30.33 -5.07 21.70
CA ASN A 255 -31.26 -6.19 21.49
C ASN A 255 -31.19 -6.70 20.05
N PHE A 256 -31.07 -5.79 19.07
CA PHE A 256 -30.92 -6.16 17.66
C PHE A 256 -29.64 -7.00 17.43
N PHE A 257 -28.49 -6.54 17.94
CA PHE A 257 -27.24 -7.28 17.82
C PHE A 257 -27.31 -8.67 18.48
N LYS A 258 -27.91 -8.76 19.67
CA LYS A 258 -28.10 -10.06 20.34
C LYS A 258 -29.02 -11.00 19.56
N LYS A 259 -30.08 -10.48 18.94
CA LYS A 259 -30.96 -11.28 18.06
C LYS A 259 -30.22 -11.78 16.82
N MET A 260 -29.39 -10.95 16.19
CA MET A 260 -28.58 -11.36 15.05
C MET A 260 -27.54 -12.41 15.44
N GLN A 261 -26.88 -12.25 16.60
CA GLN A 261 -25.96 -13.25 17.13
C GLN A 261 -26.66 -14.59 17.40
N LEU A 262 -27.87 -14.55 17.98
CA LEU A 262 -28.66 -15.76 18.23
C LEU A 262 -28.97 -16.48 16.92
N LYS A 263 -29.49 -15.76 15.92
CA LYS A 263 -29.83 -16.33 14.61
C LYS A 263 -28.62 -16.97 13.93
N LEU A 264 -27.48 -16.30 13.95
CA LEU A 264 -26.24 -16.84 13.35
C LEU A 264 -25.71 -18.06 14.09
N ALA A 265 -25.86 -18.11 15.42
CA ALA A 265 -25.49 -19.27 16.23
C ALA A 265 -26.42 -20.48 15.98
N GLU A 266 -27.72 -20.22 15.80
CA GLU A 266 -28.70 -21.24 15.40
C GLU A 266 -28.38 -21.81 14.01
N ASP A 267 -28.15 -20.95 13.01
CA ASP A 267 -27.75 -21.36 11.66
C ASP A 267 -26.46 -22.20 11.65
N GLU A 268 -25.48 -21.85 12.48
CA GLU A 268 -24.23 -22.60 12.63
C GLU A 268 -24.48 -23.98 13.29
N HIS A 269 -25.34 -24.05 14.31
CA HIS A 269 -25.73 -25.29 14.95
C HIS A 269 -26.43 -26.24 13.97
N GLU A 270 -27.34 -25.72 13.14
CA GLU A 270 -28.04 -26.51 12.13
C GLU A 270 -27.08 -27.10 11.09
N LYS A 271 -26.11 -26.31 10.60
CA LYS A 271 -25.07 -26.78 9.67
C LYS A 271 -24.22 -27.89 10.27
N LEU A 272 -23.81 -27.73 11.53
CA LEU A 272 -23.08 -28.76 12.28
C LEU A 272 -23.91 -30.03 12.45
N ALA A 273 -25.21 -29.90 12.78
CA ALA A 273 -26.11 -31.02 12.93
C ALA A 273 -26.33 -31.80 11.62
N CYS A 274 -26.31 -31.09 10.48
CA CYS A 274 -26.39 -31.69 9.14
C CYS A 274 -25.06 -32.29 8.62
N GLY A 275 -23.97 -32.19 9.41
CA GLY A 275 -22.67 -32.75 9.06
C GLY A 275 -21.88 -31.94 8.03
N GLU A 276 -22.22 -30.66 7.82
CA GLU A 276 -21.38 -29.77 7.02
C GLU A 276 -20.04 -29.52 7.72
N ALA A 277 -18.96 -29.48 6.94
CA ALA A 277 -17.64 -29.16 7.46
C ALA A 277 -17.57 -27.67 7.80
N VAL A 278 -17.81 -27.35 9.07
CA VAL A 278 -17.63 -25.99 9.62
C VAL A 278 -16.20 -25.84 10.14
N HIS A 279 -15.65 -24.63 10.07
CA HIS A 279 -14.38 -24.31 10.72
C HIS A 279 -14.47 -24.59 12.23
N SER A 280 -13.34 -24.92 12.88
CA SER A 280 -13.32 -25.15 14.33
C SER A 280 -13.68 -23.90 15.16
N SER A 281 -13.74 -22.74 14.52
CA SER A 281 -14.10 -21.45 15.12
C SER A 281 -15.25 -20.84 14.32
N SER A 282 -16.24 -20.27 15.03
CA SER A 282 -17.38 -19.59 14.41
C SER A 282 -16.99 -18.32 13.66
N LEU A 283 -17.43 -18.22 12.40
CA LEU A 283 -17.27 -17.01 11.57
C LEU A 283 -18.00 -15.80 12.18
N CYS A 284 -19.18 -16.03 12.77
CA CYS A 284 -19.93 -14.96 13.43
C CYS A 284 -19.17 -14.42 14.64
N LEU A 285 -18.69 -15.31 15.51
CA LEU A 285 -17.89 -14.90 16.67
C LEU A 285 -16.63 -14.16 16.23
N PHE A 286 -15.99 -14.59 15.13
CA PHE A 286 -14.84 -13.90 14.59
C PHE A 286 -15.17 -12.46 14.17
N VAL A 287 -16.24 -12.23 13.41
CA VAL A 287 -16.65 -10.87 13.00
C VAL A 287 -16.97 -10.00 14.22
N VAL A 288 -17.74 -10.51 15.18
CA VAL A 288 -18.09 -9.80 16.42
C VAL A 288 -16.83 -9.42 17.20
N GLN A 289 -15.91 -10.38 17.39
CA GLN A 289 -14.64 -10.11 18.07
C GLN A 289 -13.82 -9.02 17.37
N GLY A 290 -13.82 -8.99 16.03
CA GLY A 290 -13.15 -7.95 15.24
C GLY A 290 -13.73 -6.56 15.49
N ILE A 291 -15.06 -6.43 15.50
CA ILE A 291 -15.76 -5.16 15.77
C ILE A 291 -15.46 -4.68 17.20
N GLU A 292 -15.58 -5.57 18.20
CA GLU A 292 -15.28 -5.23 19.59
C GLU A 292 -13.81 -4.86 19.82
N LEU A 293 -12.89 -5.41 19.02
CA LEU A 293 -11.48 -5.08 19.06
C LEU A 293 -11.23 -3.68 18.50
N GLN A 294 -11.84 -3.36 17.36
CA GLN A 294 -11.79 -2.03 16.75
C GLN A 294 -12.35 -0.96 17.70
N GLU A 295 -13.49 -1.22 18.34
CA GLU A 295 -14.10 -0.30 19.30
C GLU A 295 -13.19 -0.08 20.52
N ALA A 296 -12.56 -1.15 21.02
CA ALA A 296 -11.61 -1.05 22.13
C ALA A 296 -10.33 -0.27 21.75
N GLN A 297 -9.84 -0.40 20.51
CA GLN A 297 -8.72 0.40 19.99
C GLN A 297 -9.11 1.88 19.91
N ARG A 298 -10.26 2.19 19.31
CA ARG A 298 -10.79 3.55 19.18
C ARG A 298 -11.02 4.21 20.54
N SER A 299 -11.61 3.49 21.49
CA SER A 299 -11.85 3.98 22.85
C SER A 299 -10.54 4.36 23.56
N LEU A 300 -9.49 3.54 23.41
CA LEU A 300 -8.18 3.84 23.98
C LEU A 300 -7.51 5.03 23.30
N GLU A 301 -7.59 5.12 21.98
CA GLU A 301 -7.04 6.24 21.21
C GLU A 301 -7.70 7.56 21.61
N LEU A 302 -9.05 7.58 21.66
CA LEU A 302 -9.82 8.74 22.12
C LEU A 302 -9.43 9.14 23.55
N PHE A 303 -9.25 8.16 24.45
CA PHE A 303 -8.84 8.44 25.82
C PHE A 303 -7.47 9.13 25.88
N ILE A 304 -6.50 8.67 25.08
CA ILE A 304 -5.16 9.26 25.00
C ILE A 304 -5.21 10.67 24.39
N LEU A 305 -5.97 10.85 23.31
CA LEU A 305 -6.11 12.15 22.62
C LEU A 305 -6.79 13.20 23.50
N THR A 306 -7.81 12.79 24.27
CA THR A 306 -8.58 13.68 25.14
C THR A 306 -7.77 14.09 26.38
N ASN A 307 -6.91 13.21 26.90
CA ASN A 307 -6.13 13.44 28.11
C ASN A 307 -4.65 13.74 27.78
N LYS A 308 -4.35 14.99 27.42
CA LYS A 308 -2.99 15.43 27.03
C LYS A 308 -1.91 15.20 28.10
N SER A 309 -2.28 15.23 29.38
CA SER A 309 -1.40 14.98 30.52
C SER A 309 -2.00 13.91 31.43
N LEU A 310 -1.46 12.69 31.35
CA LEU A 310 -1.95 11.54 32.11
C LEU A 310 -1.33 11.52 33.51
N THR A 311 -2.18 11.39 34.54
CA THR A 311 -1.74 11.07 35.92
C THR A 311 -1.11 9.67 35.98
N PRO A 312 -0.28 9.35 36.98
CA PRO A 312 0.30 8.01 37.12
C PRO A 312 -0.73 6.88 37.13
N SER A 313 -1.90 7.11 37.76
CA SER A 313 -3.01 6.16 37.76
C SER A 313 -3.61 5.94 36.37
N GLN A 314 -3.78 7.00 35.58
CA GLN A 314 -4.26 6.91 34.20
C GLN A 314 -3.21 6.28 33.26
N GLN A 315 -1.92 6.54 33.49
CA GLN A 315 -0.85 5.88 32.76
C GLN A 315 -0.86 4.36 33.00
N LEU A 316 -1.05 3.94 34.25
CA LEU A 316 -1.21 2.52 34.59
C LEU A 316 -2.44 1.91 33.91
N GLU A 317 -3.56 2.62 33.88
CA GLU A 317 -4.77 2.19 33.18
C GLU A 317 -4.55 2.03 31.67
N VAL A 318 -3.93 3.01 31.02
CA VAL A 318 -3.56 2.94 29.60
C VAL A 318 -2.66 1.73 29.34
N GLN A 319 -1.67 1.47 30.19
CA GLN A 319 -0.79 0.31 30.03
C GLN A 319 -1.53 -1.02 30.19
N LYS A 320 -2.48 -1.12 31.14
CA LYS A 320 -3.35 -2.30 31.27
C LYS A 320 -4.22 -2.52 30.04
N ARG A 321 -4.84 -1.46 29.51
CA ARG A 321 -5.66 -1.50 28.30
C ARG A 321 -4.84 -1.90 27.07
N ARG A 322 -3.63 -1.35 26.89
CA ARG A 322 -2.68 -1.74 25.82
C ARG A 322 -2.32 -3.22 25.89
N SER A 323 -1.98 -3.71 27.08
CA SER A 323 -1.61 -5.11 27.29
C SER A 323 -2.79 -6.05 26.99
N SER A 324 -4.01 -5.67 27.38
CA SER A 324 -5.23 -6.42 27.07
C SER A 324 -5.53 -6.44 25.57
N LEU A 325 -5.43 -5.28 24.90
CA LEU A 325 -5.61 -5.17 23.45
C LEU A 325 -4.62 -6.04 22.69
N LEU A 326 -3.34 -6.01 23.06
CA LEU A 326 -2.31 -6.82 22.40
C LEU A 326 -2.63 -8.32 22.47
N LYS A 327 -3.05 -8.80 23.65
CA LYS A 327 -3.47 -10.21 23.82
C LYS A 327 -4.66 -10.57 22.94
N ARG A 328 -5.67 -9.69 22.90
CA ARG A 328 -6.88 -9.89 22.05
C ARG A 328 -6.52 -9.86 20.56
N ILE A 329 -5.64 -8.96 20.12
CA ILE A 329 -5.14 -8.90 18.74
C ILE A 329 -4.43 -10.20 18.38
N GLN A 330 -3.52 -10.69 19.22
CA GLN A 330 -2.80 -11.94 18.98
C GLN A 330 -3.75 -13.13 18.83
N GLN A 331 -4.75 -13.24 19.72
CA GLN A 331 -5.78 -14.28 19.61
C GLN A 331 -6.65 -14.11 18.36
N PHE A 332 -7.02 -12.88 18.00
CA PHE A 332 -7.78 -12.62 16.79
C PHE A 332 -6.99 -13.01 15.54
N ARG A 333 -5.68 -12.73 15.49
CA ARG A 333 -4.80 -13.11 14.37
C ARG A 333 -4.66 -14.63 14.24
N SER A 334 -4.63 -15.38 15.34
CA SER A 334 -4.58 -16.85 15.25
C SER A 334 -5.87 -17.43 14.66
N ILE A 335 -7.03 -16.89 15.04
CA ILE A 335 -8.33 -17.28 14.46
C ILE A 335 -8.41 -16.82 12.99
N GLN A 336 -7.90 -15.63 12.67
CA GLN A 336 -7.87 -15.11 11.31
C GLN A 336 -7.03 -15.99 10.38
N ALA A 337 -5.90 -16.52 10.83
CA ALA A 337 -5.09 -17.44 10.04
C ALA A 337 -5.85 -18.74 9.70
N LEU A 338 -6.75 -19.20 10.59
CA LEU A 338 -7.61 -20.36 10.35
C LEU A 338 -8.73 -20.05 9.35
N LEU A 339 -9.43 -18.93 9.54
CA LEU A 339 -10.62 -18.57 8.75
C LEU A 339 -10.29 -17.89 7.43
N MET A 340 -9.10 -17.30 7.32
CA MET A 340 -8.61 -16.57 6.15
C MET A 340 -7.19 -17.06 5.77
N PRO A 341 -7.02 -18.33 5.37
CA PRO A 341 -5.73 -19.04 5.33
C PRO A 341 -4.74 -18.59 4.24
N ARG A 342 -4.96 -17.42 3.63
CA ARG A 342 -4.05 -16.77 2.67
C ARG A 342 -3.83 -15.29 2.97
N LEU A 343 -4.53 -14.76 3.96
CA LEU A 343 -4.41 -13.37 4.35
C LEU A 343 -3.12 -13.14 5.17
N SER A 344 -2.69 -14.15 5.93
CA SER A 344 -1.40 -14.16 6.62
C SER A 344 -0.22 -13.93 5.67
N ASP A 345 -0.35 -14.36 4.42
CA ASP A 345 0.71 -14.31 3.41
C ASP A 345 0.91 -12.90 2.84
N VAL A 346 -0.03 -11.98 3.09
CA VAL A 346 -0.05 -10.61 2.52
C VAL A 346 -0.10 -9.51 3.57
N LEU A 347 -0.26 -9.85 4.85
CA LEU A 347 -0.15 -8.90 5.95
C LEU A 347 1.29 -8.92 6.47
N SER A 348 1.92 -7.74 6.58
CA SER A 348 3.20 -7.63 7.28
C SER A 348 3.05 -8.18 8.72
N PRO A 349 4.03 -8.95 9.22
CA PRO A 349 4.02 -9.47 10.59
C PRO A 349 3.85 -8.40 11.66
#